data_AF-A0A7Z8E226-F1
#
_entry.id   AF-A0A7Z8E226-F1
#
_cell.length_a   1.000
_cell.length_b   1.000
_cell.length_c   1.000
_cell.angle_alpha   90.00
_cell.angle_beta   90.00
_cell.angle_gamma   90.00
#
_symmetry.space_group_name_H-M   'P 1'
#
loop_
_entity.id
_entity.type
_entity.pdbx_description
1 polymer ?
#
loop_
_entity_poly.entity_id
_entity_poly.type
_entity_poly.pdbx_seq_one_letter_code
_entity_poly.pdbx_strand_id
1 'polypeptide(L)' 'RELINHIIQYAKEQNIETLMIAIASNNISAKVFFSSIGFENLAFEKNASKIGNEYFDENWLIYSTTESSD' A
#
# COMPACT_ATOMS: atom_id res chain seq x y z
N ARG A 1 -10.99 2.65 -7.50
CA ARG A 1 -11.01 3.55 -6.32
C ARG A 1 -12.02 3.09 -5.29
N GLU A 2 -13.29 2.89 -5.67
CA GLU A 2 -14.38 2.49 -4.76
C GLU A 2 -14.05 1.30 -3.85
N LEU A 3 -13.54 0.20 -4.41
CA LEU A 3 -13.16 -0.98 -3.63
C LEU A 3 -12.12 -0.67 -2.54
N ILE A 4 -11.09 0.11 -2.87
CA ILE A 4 -10.04 0.45 -1.90
C ILE A 4 -10.60 1.36 -0.80
N ASN A 5 -11.45 2.32 -1.14
CA ASN A 5 -12.11 3.17 -0.14
C ASN A 5 -13.01 2.34 0.79
N HIS A 6 -13.71 1.33 0.25
CA HIS A 6 -14.50 0.42 1.06
C HIS A 6 -13.63 -0.40 2.02
N ILE A 7 -12.47 -0.90 1.56
CA ILE A 7 -11.51 -1.63 2.40
C ILE A 7 -10.96 -0.72 3.51
N ILE A 8 -10.60 0.53 3.20
CA ILE A 8 -10.14 1.51 4.20
C ILE A 8 -11.22 1.74 5.26
N GLN A 9 -12.47 1.93 4.84
CA GLN A 9 -13.59 2.13 5.75
C GLN A 9 -13.81 0.91 6.66
N TYR A 10 -13.80 -0.29 6.07
CA TYR A 10 -13.88 -1.54 6.83
C TYR A 10 -12.73 -1.68 7.85
N ALA A 11 -11.50 -1.35 7.46
CA ALA A 11 -10.34 -1.41 8.35
C ALA A 11 -10.49 -0.47 9.56
N LYS A 12 -11.01 0.75 9.34
CA LYS A 12 -11.36 1.69 10.43
C LYS A 12 -12.39 1.10 11.39
N GLU A 13 -13.47 0.51 10.86
CA GLU A 13 -14.52 -0.12 11.67
C GLU A 13 -14.03 -1.31 12.49
N GLN A 14 -13.00 -2.01 12.00
CA GLN A 14 -12.36 -3.13 12.70
C GLN A 14 -11.22 -2.68 13.64
N ASN A 15 -10.96 -1.38 13.80
CA ASN A 15 -9.84 -0.84 14.58
C ASN A 15 -8.45 -1.34 14.11
N ILE A 16 -8.29 -1.62 12.82
CA ILE A 16 -6.99 -1.94 12.22
C ILE A 16 -6.22 -0.63 12.06
N GLU A 17 -5.05 -0.48 12.69
CA GLU A 17 -4.30 0.79 12.75
C GLU A 17 -3.60 1.17 11.43
N THR A 18 -3.16 0.18 10.65
CA THR A 18 -2.38 0.43 9.44
C THR A 18 -2.72 -0.59 8.36
N LEU A 19 -2.94 -0.11 7.14
CA LEU A 19 -2.99 -0.93 5.94
C LEU A 19 -1.65 -0.86 5.22
N MET A 20 -1.12 -2.00 4.81
CA MET A 20 0.13 -2.09 4.06
C MET A 20 -0.12 -2.68 2.68
N ILE A 21 0.65 -2.23 1.69
CA ILE A 21 0.64 -2.81 0.35
C ILE A 21 2.04 -2.88 -0.23
N ALA A 22 2.37 -4.00 -0.88
CA ALA A 22 3.54 -4.14 -1.72
C ALA A 22 3.15 -3.90 -3.18
N ILE A 23 3.96 -3.10 -3.89
CA ILE A 23 3.77 -2.77 -5.29
C ILE A 23 5.08 -3.02 -6.03
N ALA A 24 5.05 -3.88 -7.06
CA ALA A 24 6.18 -4.07 -7.97
C ALA A 24 6.80 -2.72 -8.37
N SER A 25 8.12 -2.60 -8.28
CA SER A 25 8.82 -1.32 -8.30
C SER A 25 8.64 -0.52 -9.59
N ASN A 26 8.41 -1.23 -10.70
CA ASN A 26 8.15 -0.69 -12.02
C ASN A 26 6.66 -0.39 -12.28
N ASN A 27 5.74 -0.72 -11.37
CA ASN A 27 4.32 -0.41 -11.50
C ASN A 27 4.01 1.01 -10.99
N ILE A 28 4.46 2.00 -11.77
CA ILE A 28 4.30 3.42 -11.45
C ILE A 28 2.82 3.81 -11.35
N SER A 29 1.96 3.25 -12.21
CA SER A 29 0.52 3.53 -12.21
C SER A 29 -0.14 3.14 -10.87
N ALA A 30 0.19 1.98 -10.32
CA ALA A 30 -0.31 1.58 -9.00
C ALA A 30 0.22 2.49 -7.90
N LYS A 31 1.51 2.84 -7.92
CA LYS A 31 2.10 3.75 -6.93
C LYS A 31 1.39 5.12 -6.92
N VAL A 32 1.17 5.71 -8.10
CA VAL A 32 0.41 6.97 -8.24
C VAL A 32 -1.02 6.82 -7.74
N PHE A 33 -1.70 5.71 -8.10
CA PHE A 33 -3.07 5.45 -7.66
C PHE A 33 -3.19 5.37 -6.14
N PHE A 34 -2.35 4.58 -5.47
CA PHE A 34 -2.39 4.43 -4.01
C PHE A 34 -1.98 5.72 -3.29
N SER A 35 -0.97 6.45 -3.77
CA SER A 35 -0.64 7.77 -3.22
C SER A 35 -1.79 8.77 -3.35
N SER A 36 -2.57 8.73 -4.44
CA SER A 36 -3.76 9.58 -4.59
C SER A 36 -4.95 9.20 -3.67
N ILE A 37 -4.83 8.12 -2.90
CA ILE A 37 -5.80 7.67 -1.90
C ILE A 37 -5.28 7.94 -0.47
N GLY A 38 -4.04 8.43 -0.34
CA GLY A 38 -3.43 8.76 0.96
C GLY A 38 -2.45 7.70 1.47
N PHE A 39 -2.07 6.71 0.65
CA PHE A 39 -0.98 5.81 1.02
C PHE A 39 0.38 6.50 0.83
N GLU A 40 1.25 6.36 1.81
CA GLU A 40 2.60 6.93 1.84
C GLU A 40 3.66 5.86 1.61
N ASN A 41 4.83 6.26 1.10
CA ASN A 41 5.93 5.33 0.87
C ASN A 41 6.63 5.00 2.19
N LEU A 42 6.74 3.71 2.50
CA LEU A 42 7.43 3.20 3.69
C LEU A 42 8.85 2.76 3.34
N ALA A 43 8.99 1.89 2.33
CA ALA A 43 10.26 1.24 2.04
C ALA A 43 10.36 0.77 0.59
N PHE A 44 11.59 0.51 0.17
CA PHE A 44 11.91 -0.19 -1.06
C PHE A 44 12.66 -1.48 -0.71
N GLU A 45 12.16 -2.61 -1.20
CA GLU A 45 12.72 -3.93 -0.93
C GLU A 45 13.17 -4.58 -2.23
N LYS A 46 14.44 -5.01 -2.28
CA LYS A 46 15.00 -5.70 -3.44
C LYS A 46 14.67 -7.19 -3.41
N ASN A 47 14.33 -7.76 -4.56
CA ASN A 47 13.96 -9.16 -4.71
C ASN A 47 12.86 -9.61 -3.73
N ALA A 48 11.92 -8.72 -3.42
CA ALA A 48 10.87 -8.92 -2.41
C ALA A 48 9.94 -10.10 -2.76
N SER A 49 9.67 -10.29 -4.04
CA SER A 49 8.78 -11.33 -4.54
C SER A 49 9.44 -12.15 -5.65
N LYS A 50 9.15 -13.46 -5.70
CA LYS A 50 9.55 -14.36 -6.79
C LYS A 50 8.33 -14.85 -7.55
N ILE A 51 8.25 -14.55 -8.84
CA ILE A 51 7.16 -15.02 -9.71
C ILE A 51 7.79 -15.86 -10.82
N GLY A 52 7.48 -17.16 -10.84
CA GLY A 52 8.18 -18.11 -11.69
C GLY A 52 9.67 -18.18 -11.33
N ASN A 53 10.53 -17.80 -12.28
CA ASN A 53 11.99 -17.77 -12.07
C ASN A 53 12.58 -16.35 -12.00
N GLU A 54 11.75 -15.33 -11.90
CA GLU A 54 12.17 -13.92 -11.83
C GLU A 54 11.89 -13.34 -10.45
N TYR A 55 12.80 -12.49 -9.99
CA TYR A 55 12.64 -11.71 -8.76
C TYR A 55 12.22 -10.29 -9.11
N PHE A 56 11.35 -9.73 -8.26
CA PHE A 56 10.81 -8.39 -8.40
C PHE A 56 11.15 -7.58 -7.16
N ASP A 57 11.65 -6.37 -7.39
CA ASP A 57 11.75 -5.36 -6.34
C ASP A 57 10.36 -4.75 -6.09
N GLU A 58 10.06 -4.35 -4.86
CA GLU A 58 8.77 -3.79 -4.47
C GLU A 58 8.91 -2.49 -3.67
N ASN A 59 7.96 -1.58 -3.84
CA ASN A 59 7.73 -0.47 -2.91
C ASN A 59 6.65 -0.89 -1.93
N TRP A 60 6.96 -0.77 -0.64
CA TRP A 60 5.97 -0.89 0.43
C TRP A 60 5.35 0.48 0.69
N LEU A 61 4.02 0.54 0.66
CA LEU A 61 3.26 1.73 1.02
C LEU A 61 2.36 1.43 2.22
N ILE A 62 2.09 2.45 3.02
CA ILE A 62 1.24 2.37 4.22
C ILE A 62 0.14 3.42 4.21
N TYR A 63 -1.00 3.09 4.82
CA TYR A 63 -2.07 4.02 5.12
C TYR A 63 -2.41 3.90 6.61
N SER A 64 -2.25 5.00 7.35
CA SER A 64 -2.68 5.10 8.74
C SER A 64 -4.20 5.29 8.79
N THR A 65 -4.90 4.40 9.50
CA THR A 65 -6.35 4.54 9.70
C THR A 65 -6.69 5.37 10.93
N THR A 66 -5.72 5.53 11.83
CA THR A 66 -5.81 6.44 12.97
C THR A 66 -5.67 7.86 12.44
N GLU A 67 -6.60 8.73 12.85
CA GLU A 67 -6.45 10.16 12.61
C GLU A 67 -5.20 10.61 13.35
N SER A 68 -4.28 11.28 12.66
CA SER A 68 -3.24 12.05 13.33
C SER A 68 -3.94 13.10 14.17
N SER A 69 -3.87 12.96 15.49
CA SER A 69 -4.23 14.01 16.42
C SER A 69 -3.26 15.17 16.19
N ASP A 70 -3.58 16.06 15.26
CA ASP A 70 -2.96 17.38 15.16
C ASP A 70 -3.35 18.26 16.36
#